data_AF-K2RDY2-F1
#
_entry.id   AF-K2RDY2-F1
#
_cell.length_a   1.000
_cell.length_b   1.000
_cell.length_c   1.000
_cell.angle_alpha   90.00
_cell.angle_beta   90.00
_cell.angle_gamma   90.00
#
_symmetry.space_group_name_H-M   'P 1'
#
loop_
_entity.id
_entity.type
_entity.pdbx_description
1 polymer ?
#
loop_
_entity_poly.entity_id
_entity_poly.type
_entity_poly.pdbx_seq_one_letter_code
_entity_poly.pdbx_strand_id
1 'polypeptide(L)'
;MKTFATFALAASVLAQTVSGHYIFEYLTANGVKGGAYQNIRQNTNNNSPVTDLASNDLRCNVGGADGSKTSTVSVAAGSSVSFTADIAVYHQGPTSFYMTKVADASKADGSTPWFKIKDIGPTVSHIQDP
;
A
#
# COMPACT_ATOMS: atom_id res chain seq x y z
N MET A 1 3.55 -33.20 -26.49
CA MET A 1 2.78 -31.99 -26.08
C MET A 1 1.84 -32.28 -24.91
N LYS A 2 2.31 -32.91 -23.83
CA LYS A 2 1.48 -33.21 -22.63
C LYS A 2 2.10 -32.74 -21.31
N THR A 3 3.33 -32.22 -21.36
CA THR A 3 4.11 -31.78 -20.19
C THR A 3 4.12 -30.25 -19.99
N PHE A 4 3.81 -29.46 -21.02
CA PHE A 4 3.75 -28.00 -20.90
C PHE A 4 2.47 -27.48 -20.22
N ALA A 5 1.39 -28.27 -20.22
CA ALA A 5 0.13 -27.88 -19.60
C ALA A 5 0.19 -27.92 -18.06
N THR A 6 1.07 -28.74 -17.49
CA THR A 6 1.17 -28.93 -16.03
C THR A 6 1.92 -27.79 -15.34
N PHE A 7 2.82 -27.08 -16.05
CA PHE A 7 3.59 -25.97 -15.47
C PHE A 7 2.76 -24.68 -15.34
N ALA A 8 1.80 -24.46 -16.23
CA ALA A 8 0.92 -23.28 -16.20
C ALA A 8 -0.07 -23.32 -15.03
N LEU A 9 -0.51 -24.51 -14.60
CA LEU A 9 -1.46 -24.68 -13.50
C LEU A 9 -0.82 -24.45 -12.11
N ALA A 10 0.49 -24.64 -11.99
CA ALA A 10 1.22 -24.40 -10.74
C ALA A 10 1.44 -22.89 -10.46
N ALA A 11 1.50 -22.06 -11.50
CA ALA A 11 1.67 -20.60 -11.35
C ALA A 11 0.39 -19.87 -10.89
N SER A 12 -0.80 -20.44 -11.15
CA SER A 12 -2.08 -19.82 -10.77
C SER A 12 -2.43 -19.93 -9.28
N VAL A 13 -1.72 -20.76 -8.50
CA VAL A 13 -1.99 -20.96 -7.06
C VAL A 13 -1.36 -19.85 -6.18
N LEU A 14 -0.61 -18.91 -6.76
CA LEU A 14 -0.05 -17.76 -6.05
C LEU A 14 -0.99 -16.55 -5.96
N ALA A 15 -2.22 -16.65 -6.46
CA ALA A 15 -3.26 -15.65 -6.24
C ALA A 15 -3.82 -15.74 -4.81
N GLN A 16 -2.97 -15.50 -3.80
CA GLN A 16 -3.44 -15.35 -2.43
C GLN A 16 -4.19 -14.02 -2.33
N THR A 17 -5.52 -14.08 -2.27
CA THR A 17 -6.35 -12.91 -1.95
C THR A 17 -6.22 -12.62 -0.46
N VAL A 18 -5.18 -11.89 -0.10
CA VAL A 18 -4.97 -11.44 1.28
C VAL A 18 -5.90 -10.23 1.52
N SER A 19 -7.04 -10.48 2.15
CA SER A 19 -8.00 -9.43 2.52
C SER A 19 -7.64 -8.89 3.91
N GLY A 20 -6.79 -7.86 3.93
CA GLY A 20 -6.36 -7.19 5.14
C GLY A 20 -7.35 -6.11 5.59
N HIS A 21 -8.06 -6.35 6.69
CA HIS A 21 -8.95 -5.32 7.28
C HIS A 21 -8.19 -4.47 8.29
N TYR A 22 -7.43 -3.49 7.78
CA TYR A 22 -6.70 -2.50 8.58
C TYR A 22 -6.46 -1.26 7.72
N ILE A 23 -6.36 -0.09 8.36
CA ILE A 23 -6.24 1.20 7.70
C ILE A 23 -4.98 1.90 8.21
N PHE A 24 -4.04 2.21 7.31
CA PHE A 24 -2.91 3.07 7.62
C PHE A 24 -3.37 4.52 7.75
N GLU A 25 -3.77 4.95 8.94
CA GLU A 25 -4.40 6.27 9.16
C GLU A 25 -3.49 7.30 9.84
N TYR A 26 -2.27 6.91 10.26
CA TYR A 26 -1.31 7.82 10.90
C TYR A 26 0.02 7.89 10.14
N LEU A 27 0.56 9.11 10.05
CA LEU A 27 1.93 9.38 9.61
C LEU A 27 2.77 9.87 10.79
N THR A 28 3.95 9.28 10.97
CA THR A 28 5.02 9.83 11.80
C THR A 28 6.13 10.34 10.91
N ALA A 29 6.38 11.65 10.99
CA ALA A 29 7.42 12.35 10.24
C ALA A 29 8.21 13.25 11.18
N ASN A 30 9.52 13.38 10.94
CA ASN A 30 10.42 14.18 11.78
C ASN A 30 10.32 13.86 13.29
N GLY A 31 10.09 12.59 13.63
CA GLY A 31 9.94 12.13 15.01
C GLY A 31 8.59 12.45 15.68
N VAL A 32 7.64 13.07 14.97
CA VAL A 32 6.33 13.45 15.51
C VAL A 32 5.22 12.65 14.81
N LYS A 33 4.36 12.00 15.61
CA LYS A 33 3.16 11.30 15.11
C LYS A 33 2.03 12.32 14.92
N GLY A 34 1.51 12.43 13.71
CA GLY A 34 0.32 13.22 13.40
C GLY A 34 -0.97 12.58 13.94
N GLY A 35 -2.06 13.35 13.91
CA GLY A 35 -3.40 12.84 14.18
C GLY A 35 -3.90 11.89 13.09
N ALA A 36 -4.95 11.12 13.40
CA ALA A 36 -5.59 10.24 12.42
C ALA A 36 -6.07 11.06 11.22
N TYR A 37 -5.74 10.61 10.02
CA TYR A 37 -6.07 11.26 8.74
C TYR A 37 -5.54 12.70 8.57
N GLN A 38 -4.65 13.18 9.46
CA GLN A 38 -4.10 14.53 9.36
C GLN A 38 -3.28 14.72 8.08
N ASN A 39 -2.49 13.71 7.72
CA ASN A 39 -1.63 13.69 6.53
C ASN A 39 -1.97 12.53 5.59
N ILE A 40 -2.99 11.73 5.93
CA ILE A 40 -3.44 10.58 5.17
C ILE A 40 -4.86 10.83 4.68
N ARG A 41 -5.11 10.54 3.40
CA ARG A 41 -6.45 10.70 2.82
C ARG A 41 -7.37 9.63 3.37
N GLN A 42 -8.46 10.06 3.99
CA GLN A 42 -9.45 9.15 4.55
C GLN A 42 -10.23 8.46 3.43
N ASN A 43 -10.31 7.15 3.52
CA ASN A 43 -11.09 6.33 2.59
C ASN A 43 -12.57 6.26 3.02
N THR A 44 -13.46 5.95 2.10
CA THR A 44 -14.92 5.93 2.33
C THR A 44 -15.53 4.53 2.38
N ASN A 45 -14.73 3.50 2.15
CA ASN A 45 -15.11 2.07 2.14
C ASN A 45 -14.82 1.33 3.46
N ASN A 46 -14.76 2.07 4.59
CA ASN A 46 -14.46 1.52 5.91
C ASN A 46 -13.10 0.78 5.91
N ASN A 47 -13.03 -0.48 6.33
CA ASN A 47 -11.80 -1.29 6.27
C ASN A 47 -11.84 -2.33 5.13
N SER A 48 -12.73 -2.15 4.14
CA SER A 48 -12.81 -3.07 3.00
C SER A 48 -11.63 -2.86 2.06
N PRO A 49 -11.04 -3.92 1.49
CA PRO A 49 -9.97 -3.77 0.51
C PRO A 49 -10.49 -3.26 -0.85
N VAL A 50 -9.61 -2.65 -1.63
CA VAL A 50 -9.80 -2.51 -3.08
C VAL A 50 -9.35 -3.81 -3.74
N THR A 51 -10.24 -4.47 -4.47
CA THR A 51 -9.98 -5.79 -5.07
C THR A 51 -9.86 -5.76 -6.59
N ASP A 52 -10.44 -4.75 -7.24
CA ASP A 52 -10.34 -4.58 -8.69
C ASP A 52 -9.03 -3.88 -9.06
N LEU A 53 -8.15 -4.62 -9.74
CA LEU A 53 -6.84 -4.13 -10.16
C LEU A 53 -6.90 -3.09 -11.29
N ALA A 54 -8.04 -2.97 -11.98
CA ALA A 54 -8.25 -1.94 -13.00
C ALA A 54 -8.85 -0.64 -12.42
N SER A 55 -9.30 -0.64 -11.15
CA SER A 55 -9.91 0.54 -10.53
C SER A 55 -8.87 1.63 -10.24
N ASN A 56 -9.25 2.88 -10.47
CA ASN A 56 -8.47 4.05 -10.05
C ASN A 56 -8.33 4.14 -8.52
N ASP A 57 -9.20 3.47 -7.76
CA ASP A 57 -9.12 3.41 -6.30
C ASP A 57 -7.85 2.70 -5.82
N LEU A 58 -7.15 1.91 -6.65
CA LEU A 58 -5.85 1.36 -6.28
C LEU A 58 -4.77 2.42 -6.01
N ARG A 59 -4.94 3.65 -6.51
CA ARG A 59 -3.96 4.73 -6.34
C ARG A 59 -3.88 5.20 -4.90
N CYS A 60 -5.04 5.48 -4.29
CA CYS A 60 -5.17 6.13 -2.99
C CYS A 60 -6.32 5.58 -2.12
N ASN A 61 -6.90 4.42 -2.45
CA ASN A 61 -8.14 3.85 -1.89
C ASN A 61 -9.43 4.60 -2.31
N VAL A 62 -10.59 3.99 -2.05
CA VAL A 62 -11.92 4.54 -2.38
C VAL A 62 -12.11 5.87 -1.65
N GLY A 63 -12.41 6.92 -2.40
CA GLY A 63 -12.54 8.29 -1.87
C GLY A 63 -11.20 9.02 -1.65
N GLY A 64 -10.06 8.33 -1.78
CA GLY A 64 -8.73 8.91 -1.61
C GLY A 64 -8.22 9.72 -2.80
N ALA A 65 -9.00 9.90 -3.86
CA ALA A 65 -8.67 10.80 -4.96
C ALA A 65 -8.65 12.28 -4.51
N ASP A 66 -9.38 12.62 -3.44
CA ASP A 66 -9.41 13.97 -2.87
C ASP A 66 -8.40 14.13 -1.72
N GLY A 67 -7.40 15.00 -1.92
CA GLY A 67 -6.41 15.36 -0.90
C GLY A 67 -6.74 16.62 -0.10
N SER A 68 -7.83 17.32 -0.41
CA SER A 68 -8.10 18.68 0.05
C SER A 68 -8.30 18.81 1.57
N LYS A 69 -8.65 17.70 2.23
CA LYS A 69 -8.87 17.63 3.69
C LYS A 69 -7.61 17.26 4.48
N THR A 70 -6.47 17.07 3.80
CA THR A 70 -5.21 16.69 4.44
C THR A 70 -4.24 17.87 4.50
N SER A 71 -3.39 17.86 5.52
CA SER A 71 -2.21 18.73 5.59
C SER A 71 -0.99 18.03 5.01
N THR A 72 -0.01 18.80 4.55
CA THR A 72 1.29 18.27 4.08
C THR A 72 2.36 18.50 5.15
N VAL A 73 3.36 17.61 5.18
CA VAL A 73 4.53 17.73 6.06
C VAL A 73 5.80 17.67 5.23
N SER A 74 6.74 18.57 5.51
CA SER A 74 8.05 18.56 4.87
C SER A 74 8.93 17.48 5.50
N VAL A 75 9.57 16.67 4.66
CA VAL A 75 10.51 15.63 5.07
C VAL A 75 11.80 15.76 4.27
N ALA A 76 12.95 15.63 4.94
CA ALA A 76 14.23 15.67 4.26
C ALA A 76 14.43 14.40 3.42
N ALA A 77 14.95 14.53 2.21
CA ALA A 77 15.33 13.37 1.41
C ALA A 77 16.34 12.50 2.19
N GLY A 78 16.15 11.18 2.17
CA GLY A 78 16.96 10.23 2.94
C GLY A 78 16.54 10.05 4.40
N SER A 79 15.62 10.87 4.92
CA SER A 79 15.01 10.63 6.23
C SER A 79 13.98 9.49 6.19
N SER A 80 13.67 8.93 7.36
CA SER A 80 12.63 7.91 7.52
C SER A 80 11.29 8.51 7.93
N VAL A 81 10.22 7.93 7.42
CA VAL A 81 8.84 8.15 7.88
C VAL A 81 8.23 6.80 8.27
N SER A 82 7.24 6.82 9.15
CA SER A 82 6.49 5.61 9.53
C SER A 82 5.00 5.81 9.28
N PHE A 83 4.35 4.78 8.76
CA PHE A 83 2.90 4.69 8.69
C PHE A 83 2.43 3.73 9.78
N THR A 84 1.40 4.12 10.54
CA THR A 84 0.80 3.25 11.57
C THR A 84 -0.62 2.93 11.18
N ALA A 85 -0.99 1.66 11.25
CA ALA A 85 -2.36 1.20 11.07
C ALA A 85 -3.19 1.36 12.36
N ASP A 86 -4.50 1.44 12.19
CA ASP A 86 -5.51 1.46 13.26
C ASP A 86 -5.41 0.22 14.17
N ILE A 87 -5.14 -0.94 13.58
CA ILE A 87 -4.85 -2.20 14.27
C ILE A 87 -3.58 -2.85 13.72
N ALA A 88 -3.05 -3.86 14.44
CA ALA A 88 -1.91 -4.62 13.96
C ALA A 88 -2.23 -5.31 12.63
N VAL A 89 -1.29 -5.28 11.68
CA VAL A 89 -1.40 -6.05 10.43
C VAL A 89 -1.18 -7.52 10.75
N TYR A 90 -2.20 -8.36 10.55
CA TYR A 90 -2.15 -9.80 10.86
C TYR A 90 -2.36 -10.71 9.66
N HIS A 91 -2.76 -10.16 8.50
CA HIS A 91 -2.81 -10.92 7.27
C HIS A 91 -1.43 -10.98 6.62
N GLN A 92 -0.98 -12.19 6.32
CA GLN A 92 0.31 -12.43 5.68
C GLN A 92 0.27 -11.93 4.25
N GLY A 93 1.16 -11.03 3.88
CA GLY A 93 1.22 -10.47 2.54
C GLY A 93 2.36 -9.45 2.43
N PRO A 94 2.71 -9.03 1.22
CA PRO A 94 3.71 -7.99 1.05
C PRO A 94 3.17 -6.62 1.48
N THR A 95 4.06 -5.75 1.93
CA THR A 95 3.79 -4.32 2.10
C THR A 95 4.71 -3.53 1.19
N SER A 96 4.13 -2.88 0.17
CA SER A 96 4.86 -2.06 -0.79
C SER A 96 4.58 -0.58 -0.56
N PHE A 97 5.61 0.26 -0.69
CA PHE A 97 5.51 1.71 -0.60
C PHE A 97 5.93 2.33 -1.93
N TYR A 98 5.13 3.29 -2.40
CA TYR A 98 5.34 3.99 -3.65
C TYR A 98 5.33 5.50 -3.43
N MET A 99 5.94 6.23 -4.34
CA MET A 99 5.89 7.69 -4.39
C MET A 99 5.52 8.14 -5.80
N THR A 100 4.90 9.31 -5.88
CA THR A 100 4.64 10.01 -7.13
C THR A 100 4.87 11.50 -6.93
N LYS A 101 5.49 12.16 -7.91
CA LYS A 101 5.76 13.60 -7.83
C LYS A 101 4.56 14.37 -8.38
N VAL A 102 4.06 15.30 -7.57
CA VAL A 102 2.94 16.18 -7.92
C VAL A 102 3.31 17.64 -7.72
N ALA A 103 2.57 18.55 -8.35
CA ALA A 103 2.70 19.99 -8.11
C ALA A 103 2.06 20.40 -6.78
N ASP A 104 0.90 19.82 -6.46
CA ASP A 104 0.13 20.09 -5.24
C ASP A 104 -0.52 18.78 -4.76
N ALA A 105 -0.11 18.30 -3.59
CA ALA A 105 -0.60 17.04 -3.01
C ALA A 105 -2.06 17.12 -2.53
N SER A 106 -2.58 18.32 -2.28
CA SER A 106 -3.98 18.53 -1.89
C SER A 106 -4.95 18.41 -3.07
N LYS A 107 -4.45 18.56 -4.31
CA LYS A 107 -5.26 18.55 -5.54
C LYS A 107 -5.03 17.32 -6.44
N ALA A 108 -3.93 16.60 -6.23
CA ALA A 108 -3.59 15.46 -7.08
C ALA A 108 -4.46 14.24 -6.76
N ASP A 109 -5.00 13.59 -7.78
CA ASP A 109 -5.80 12.36 -7.69
C ASP A 109 -4.97 11.06 -7.70
N GLY A 110 -3.64 11.18 -7.83
CA GLY A 110 -2.72 10.05 -7.97
C GLY A 110 -2.59 9.50 -9.40
N SER A 111 -3.08 10.21 -10.42
CA SER A 111 -2.91 9.83 -11.84
C SER A 111 -1.48 9.97 -12.37
N THR A 112 -0.58 10.59 -11.61
CA THR A 112 0.81 10.77 -11.99
C THR A 112 1.60 9.45 -11.92
N PRO A 113 2.69 9.29 -12.69
CA PRO A 113 3.50 8.06 -12.64
C PRO A 113 4.02 7.76 -11.24
N TRP A 114 3.89 6.51 -10.81
CA TRP A 114 4.36 6.01 -9.52
C TRP A 114 5.69 5.25 -9.68
N PHE A 115 6.56 5.38 -8.69
CA PHE A 115 7.76 4.55 -8.55
C PHE A 115 7.78 3.90 -7.17
N LYS A 116 8.22 2.64 -7.12
CA LYS A 116 8.35 1.89 -5.86
C LYS A 116 9.59 2.37 -5.10
N ILE A 117 9.46 2.59 -3.79
CA ILE A 117 10.58 2.98 -2.92
C ILE A 117 10.96 1.90 -1.90
N LYS A 118 10.02 1.00 -1.58
CA LYS A 118 10.25 -0.11 -0.64
C LYS A 118 9.28 -1.24 -0.91
N ASP A 119 9.75 -2.46 -0.75
CA ASP A 119 8.92 -3.66 -0.73
C ASP A 119 9.31 -4.52 0.46
N ILE A 120 8.33 -4.97 1.23
CA ILE A 120 8.52 -5.87 2.37
C ILE A 120 7.76 -7.14 2.04
N GLY A 121 8.47 -8.14 1.51
CA GLY A 121 7.91 -9.44 1.14
C GLY A 121 8.14 -10.52 2.20
N PRO A 122 7.61 -11.73 1.99
CA PRO A 122 7.90 -12.87 2.84
C PRO A 122 9.40 -13.24 2.77
N THR A 123 9.95 -13.69 3.90
CA THR A 123 11.25 -14.38 3.89
C THR A 123 10.98 -15.83 3.53
N VAL A 124 11.41 -16.25 2.34
CA VAL A 124 11.34 -17.65 1.92
C VAL A 124 12.65 -18.32 2.30
N SER A 125 12.70 -18.96 3.46
CA SER A 125 13.78 -19.89 3.78
C SER A 125 13.49 -21.22 3.11
N HIS A 126 14.36 -21.67 2.20
CA HIS A 126 14.33 -23.07 1.77
C HIS A 126 14.56 -23.94 3.01
N ILE A 127 13.54 -24.70 3.42
CA ILE A 127 13.79 -25.90 4.21
C ILE A 127 14.53 -26.82 3.25
N GLN A 128 15.85 -26.87 3.39
CA GLN A 128 16.60 -27.98 2.85
C GLN A 128 16.23 -29.16 3.76
N ASP A 129 15.25 -29.95 3.33
CA ASP A 129 14.98 -31.24 3.97
C ASP A 129 16.32 -32.01 4.04
N PRO A 130 16.61 -32.67 5.17
CA PRO A 130 17.89 -33.35 5.41
C PRO A 130 18.19 -34.45 4.39
#